data_AF-A0A538AS94-F1
#
_entry.id   AF-A0A538AS94-F1
#
_cell.length_a   1.000
_cell.length_b   1.000
_cell.length_c   1.000
_cell.angle_alpha   90.00
_cell.angle_beta   90.00
_cell.angle_gamma   90.00
#
_symmetry.space_group_name_H-M   'P 1'
#
loop_
_entity.id
_entity.type
_entity.pdbx_description
1 polymer ?
#
loop_
_entity_poly.entity_id
_entity_poly.type
_entity_poly.pdbx_seq_one_letter_code
_entity_poly.pdbx_strand_id
1 'polypeptide(L)' 'LLEWQPGDGWAPLCEALGVAVPDDPFPHVNSTAEFRAMAGLDT' A
#
# COMPACT_ATOMS: atom_id res chain seq x y z
N LEU A 1 5.31 13.12 -13.35
CA LEU A 1 4.99 12.76 -11.95
C LEU A 1 3.73 11.91 -12.00
N LEU A 2 3.65 10.85 -11.19
CA LEU A 2 2.47 10.00 -11.08
C LEU A 2 1.63 10.46 -9.87
N GLU A 3 0.34 10.70 -10.08
CA GLU A 3 -0.64 10.80 -9.00
C GLU A 3 -1.23 9.41 -8.75
N TRP A 4 -1.14 8.93 -7.52
CA TRP A 4 -1.49 7.55 -7.15
C TRP A 4 -1.86 7.46 -5.67
N GLN A 5 -2.80 6.59 -5.33
CA GLN A 5 -3.18 6.24 -3.96
C GLN A 5 -3.07 4.72 -3.73
N PRO A 6 -2.89 4.25 -2.48
CA PRO A 6 -2.77 2.82 -2.16
C PRO A 6 -3.86 1.91 -2.72
N GLY A 7 -5.09 2.42 -2.87
CA GLY A 7 -6.21 1.68 -3.45
C GLY A 7 -6.07 1.37 -4.95
N ASP A 8 -5.18 2.05 -5.67
CA ASP A 8 -4.96 1.83 -7.10
C ASP A 8 -4.08 0.60 -7.38
N GLY A 9 -3.38 0.08 -6.35
CA GLY A 9 -2.56 -1.13 -6.43
C GLY A 9 -1.30 -0.99 -7.29
N TRP A 10 -0.76 -2.13 -7.74
CA TRP A 10 0.56 -2.21 -8.40
C TRP A 10 0.58 -1.65 -9.82
N ALA A 11 -0.48 -1.87 -10.61
CA ALA A 11 -0.46 -1.65 -12.06
C ALA A 11 0.01 -0.24 -12.50
N PRO A 12 -0.60 0.86 -12.01
CA PRO A 12 -0.17 2.21 -12.41
C PRO A 12 1.24 2.57 -11.91
N LEU A 13 1.66 2.04 -10.76
CA LEU A 13 2.99 2.28 -10.21
C LEU A 13 4.07 1.57 -11.05
N CYS A 14 3.84 0.30 -11.37
CA CYS A 14 4.76 -0.51 -12.18
C CYS A 14 4.90 0.04 -13.61
N GLU A 15 3.80 0.49 -14.22
CA GLU A 15 3.82 1.16 -15.54
C GLU A 15 4.69 2.41 -15.52
N ALA A 16 4.50 3.30 -14.54
CA ALA A 16 5.27 4.53 -14.42
C ALA A 16 6.78 4.27 -14.18
N LEU A 17 7.12 3.16 -13.53
CA LEU A 17 8.50 2.76 -13.23
C LEU A 17 9.13 1.89 -14.33
N GLY A 18 8.35 1.42 -15.32
CA GLY A 18 8.84 0.54 -16.39
C GLY A 18 9.25 -0.86 -15.93
N VAL A 19 8.60 -1.38 -14.88
CA VAL A 19 8.86 -2.70 -14.29
C VAL A 19 7.64 -3.61 -14.39
N ALA A 20 7.85 -4.92 -14.25
CA ALA A 20 6.75 -5.89 -14.23
C ALA A 20 5.92 -5.77 -12.94
N VAL A 21 4.62 -6.04 -13.06
CA VAL A 21 3.72 -6.18 -11.90
C VAL A 21 4.03 -7.53 -11.22
N PRO A 22 4.24 -7.56 -9.89
CA PRO A 22 4.43 -8.82 -9.17
C PRO A 22 3.14 -9.64 -9.09
N ASP A 23 3.27 -10.96 -8.92
CA ASP A 23 2.12 -11.86 -8.73
C ASP A 23 1.49 -11.74 -7.34
N ASP A 24 2.22 -11.17 -6.38
CA ASP A 24 1.74 -10.95 -5.02
C ASP A 24 0.68 -9.83 -4.97
N PRO A 25 -0.35 -9.97 -4.11
CA PRO A 25 -1.35 -8.94 -3.92
C PRO A 25 -0.72 -7.64 -3.40
N PHE A 26 -1.33 -6.50 -3.73
CA PHE A 26 -0.89 -5.23 -3.16
C PHE A 26 -1.05 -5.24 -1.63
N PRO A 27 0.00 -4.91 -0.86
CA PRO A 27 -0.04 -5.06 0.59
C PRO A 27 -1.03 -4.06 1.20
N HIS A 28 -1.90 -4.56 2.08
CA HIS A 28 -2.77 -3.73 2.90
C HIS A 28 -2.33 -3.84 4.35
N VAL A 29 -1.42 -2.94 4.74
CA VAL A 29 -0.80 -2.88 6.07
C VAL A 29 -0.91 -1.46 6.62
N ASN A 30 -0.60 -1.28 7.90
CA ASN A 30 -0.62 0.01 8.57
C ASN A 30 -2.00 0.67 8.55
N SER A 31 -3.04 -0.14 8.71
CA SER A 31 -4.40 0.35 8.95
C SER A 31 -4.45 1.10 10.28
N THR A 32 -5.44 1.99 10.42
CA THR A 32 -5.66 2.74 11.67
C THR A 32 -5.77 1.83 12.89
N ALA A 33 -6.44 0.67 12.76
CA ALA A 33 -6.58 -0.28 13.85
C ALA A 33 -5.24 -0.92 14.24
N GLU A 34 -4.46 -1.39 13.26
CA GLU A 34 -3.13 -1.96 13.51
C GLU A 34 -2.19 -0.94 14.14
N PHE A 35 -2.21 0.30 13.63
CA PHE A 35 -1.39 1.38 14.17
C PHE A 35 -1.74 1.68 15.63
N ARG A 36 -3.03 1.79 15.96
CA ARG A 36 -3.49 2.07 17.33
C ARG A 36 -3.11 0.95 18.31
N ALA A 37 -3.25 -0.30 17.89
CA ALA A 37 -2.83 -1.45 18.67
C ALA A 37 -1.32 -1.43 18.93
N MET A 38 -0.50 -1.20 17.89
CA MET A 38 0.96 -1.12 18.00
C MET A 38 1.43 0.07 18.85
N ALA A 39 0.76 1.21 18.75
CA ALA A 39 1.10 2.42 19.48
C ALA A 39 0.57 2.45 20.93
N GLY A 40 -0.14 1.42 21.38
CA GLY A 40 -0.72 1.37 22.73
C GLY A 40 -1.84 2.40 22.94
N LEU A 41 -2.56 2.78 21.87
CA LEU A 41 -3.66 3.75 21.94
C LEU A 41 -5.01 3.12 22.28
N ASP A 42 -5.02 1.80 22.43
CA ASP A 42 -6.20 0.99 22.77
C ASP A 42 -6.06 0.30 24.15
N THR A 43 -5.08 0.71 24.97
CA THR A 43 -4.91 0.28 26.37
C THR A 43 -5.71 1.11 27.35
#